data_AF-A0A2D9F5F7-F1
#
_entry.id   AF-A0A2D9F5F7-F1
#
_cell.length_a   1.000
_cell.length_b   1.000
_cell.length_c   1.000
_cell.angle_alpha   90.00
_cell.angle_beta   90.00
_cell.angle_gamma   90.00
#
_symmetry.space_group_name_H-M   'P 1'
#
loop_
_entity.id
_entity.type
_entity.pdbx_description
1 polymer ?
#
loop_
_entity_poly.entity_id
_entity_poly.type
_entity_poly.pdbx_seq_one_letter_code
_entity_poly.pdbx_strand_id
1 'polypeptide(L)' 'MFDIGWQELFIVAILAIIVIGPKDLPRAVRTVTQAIRKLRSMAGEFQAGLDEVAREAELDDIRREANKIANYDVTKDI' A
#
# COMPACT_ATOMS: atom_id res chain seq x y z
N MET A 1 17.98 10.06 11.26
CA MET A 1 19.06 9.11 10.91
C MET A 1 18.73 8.30 9.65
N PHE A 2 18.03 8.92 8.69
CA PHE A 2 17.86 8.44 7.32
C PHE A 2 18.30 9.58 6.41
N ASP A 3 19.61 9.79 6.30
CA ASP A 3 20.19 10.70 5.30
C ASP A 3 20.17 9.97 3.95
N ILE A 4 18.98 9.59 3.47
CA ILE A 4 18.82 9.06 2.11
C ILE A 4 18.78 10.26 1.18
N GLY A 5 19.96 10.69 0.74
CA GLY A 5 20.12 11.66 -0.32
C GLY A 5 20.00 11.02 -1.70
N TRP A 6 20.19 11.87 -2.71
CA TRP A 6 20.24 11.44 -4.11
C TRP A 6 21.35 10.42 -4.38
N GLN A 7 22.43 10.46 -3.59
CA GLN A 7 23.59 9.59 -3.76
C GLN A 7 23.32 8.18 -3.23
N GLU A 8 22.70 8.05 -2.07
CA GLU A 8 22.28 6.77 -1.49
C GLU A 8 21.25 6.08 -2.39
N LEU A 9 20.28 6.84 -2.91
CA LEU A 9 19.28 6.31 -3.85
C LEU A 9 19.94 5.73 -5.12
N PHE A 10 20.97 6.41 -5.64
CA PHE A 10 21.71 5.94 -6.81
C PHE A 10 22.46 4.63 -6.53
N ILE A 11 23.09 4.52 -5.36
CA ILE A 11 23.77 3.29 -4.93
C ILE A 11 22.76 2.14 -4.81
N VAL A 12 21.61 2.38 -4.19
CA VAL A 12 20.54 1.37 -4.07
C VAL A 12 20.01 0.96 -5.45
N ALA A 13 19.83 1.91 -6.38
CA ALA A 13 19.40 1.62 -7.74
C ALA A 13 20.40 0.72 -8.48
N ILE A 14 21.70 0.99 -8.36
CA ILE A 14 22.75 0.15 -8.95
C ILE A 14 22.72 -1.25 -8.32
N LEU A 15 22.65 -1.36 -6.99
CA LEU A 15 22.59 -2.65 -6.29
C LEU A 15 21.36 -3.45 -6.72
N ALA A 16 20.19 -2.81 -6.84
CA ALA A 16 18.98 -3.44 -7.33
C ALA A 16 19.16 -3.99 -8.75
N ILE A 17 19.81 -3.24 -9.65
CA ILE A 17 20.14 -3.69 -11.00
C ILE A 17 21.08 -4.89 -10.99
N ILE A 18 22.09 -4.91 -10.11
CA ILE A 18 23.05 -6.01 -10.02
C ILE A 18 22.37 -7.29 -9.51
N VAL A 19 21.54 -7.17 -8.47
CA VAL A 19 20.88 -8.32 -7.82
C VAL A 19 19.79 -8.92 -8.70
N ILE A 20 18.94 -8.06 -9.28
CA ILE A 20 17.77 -8.49 -10.06
C ILE A 20 18.14 -8.69 -11.53
N GLY A 21 19.10 -7.92 -12.04
CA GLY A 21 19.44 -7.83 -13.45
C GLY A 21 18.76 -6.63 -14.14
N PRO A 22 19.47 -5.93 -15.05
CA PRO A 22 18.96 -4.71 -15.70
C PRO A 22 17.72 -4.93 -16.58
N LYS A 23 17.54 -6.14 -17.12
CA LYS A 23 16.39 -6.50 -17.95
C LYS A 23 15.17 -6.93 -17.11
N ASP A 24 15.41 -7.46 -15.91
CA ASP A 24 14.37 -7.99 -15.05
C ASP A 24 13.85 -6.94 -14.06
N LEU A 25 14.64 -5.93 -13.70
CA LEU A 25 14.19 -4.82 -12.85
C LEU A 25 12.94 -4.09 -13.39
N PRO A 26 12.88 -3.70 -14.68
CA PRO A 26 11.66 -3.10 -15.24
C PRO A 26 10.45 -4.04 -15.19
N ARG A 27 10.69 -5.35 -15.31
CA ARG A 27 9.63 -6.36 -15.25
C ARG A 27 9.13 -6.54 -13.81
N ALA A 28 10.03 -6.61 -12.85
CA ALA A 28 9.72 -6.69 -11.43
C ALA A 28 8.92 -5.49 -10.94
N VAL A 29 9.36 -4.27 -11.28
CA VAL A 29 8.62 -3.04 -10.95
C VAL A 29 7.21 -3.06 -11.52
N ARG A 30 7.03 -3.50 -12.78
CA ARG A 30 5.71 -3.61 -13.40
C ARG A 30 4.84 -4.62 -12.67
N THR A 31 5.37 -5.79 -12.32
CA THR A 31 4.62 -6.83 -11.60
C THR A 31 4.18 -6.34 -10.23
N VAL A 32 5.07 -5.73 -9.45
CA VAL A 32 4.76 -5.17 -8.13
C VAL A 32 3.72 -4.06 -8.25
N THR A 33 3.92 -3.13 -9.19
CA THR A 33 2.98 -2.03 -9.41
C THR A 33 1.60 -2.53 -9.82
N GLN A 34 1.53 -3.56 -10.68
CA GLN A 34 0.27 -4.19 -11.07
C GLN A 34 -0.42 -4.89 -9.90
N ALA A 35 0.33 -5.59 -9.04
CA ALA A 35 -0.21 -6.21 -7.83
C ALA A 35 -0.80 -5.17 -6.88
N ILE A 36 -0.07 -4.07 -6.62
CA ILE A 36 -0.56 -2.95 -5.81
C ILE A 36 -1.83 -2.35 -6.42
N ARG A 37 -1.86 -2.14 -7.74
CA ARG A 37 -3.03 -1.59 -8.42
C ARG A 37 -4.26 -2.50 -8.31
N LYS A 38 -4.07 -3.81 -8.41
CA LYS A 38 -5.16 -4.79 -8.21
C LYS A 38 -5.69 -4.73 -6.77
N LEU A 39 -4.80 -4.73 -5.78
CA LEU A 39 -5.19 -4.59 -4.37
C LEU A 39 -5.97 -3.29 -4.13
N ARG A 40 -5.53 -2.17 -4.71
CA ARG A 40 -6.25 -0.89 -4.62
C ARG A 40 -7.64 -0.95 -5.25
N SER A 41 -7.79 -1.61 -6.41
CA SER A 41 -9.11 -1.80 -7.06
C SER A 41 -10.04 -2.62 -6.17
N MET A 42 -9.55 -3.75 -5.65
CA MET A 42 -10.31 -4.64 -4.79
C MET A 42 -10.73 -3.95 -3.48
N ALA A 43 -9.86 -3.14 -2.89
CA ALA A 43 -10.20 -2.35 -1.72
C ALA A 43 -11.30 -1.32 -2.02
N GLY A 44 -11.27 -0.69 -3.20
CA GLY A 44 -12.34 0.22 -3.64
C GLY A 44 -13.67 -0.47 -3.87
N GLU A 45 -13.66 -1.67 -4.46
CA GLU A 45 -14.86 -2.51 -4.65
C GLU A 45 -15.43 -2.97 -3.30
N PHE A 46 -14.56 -3.36 -2.36
CA PHE A 46 -14.97 -3.74 -1.01
C PHE A 46 -15.58 -2.56 -0.24
N GLN A 47 -14.99 -1.37 -0.34
CA GLN A 47 -15.56 -0.17 0.25
C GLN A 47 -16.94 0.15 -0.35
N ALA A 48 -17.09 0.08 -1.67
CA ALA A 48 -18.37 0.30 -2.35
C ALA A 48 -19.43 -0.73 -1.94
N GLY A 49 -19.07 -2.01 -1.86
CA GLY A 49 -19.96 -3.08 -1.41
C GLY A 49 -20.34 -2.95 0.07
N LEU A 50 -19.38 -2.60 0.93
CA LEU A 50 -19.66 -2.30 2.34
C LEU A 50 -20.56 -1.08 2.49
N ASP A 51 -20.41 -0.05 1.65
CA ASP A 51 -21.26 1.14 1.68
C ASP A 51 -22.72 0.87 1.28
N GLU A 52 -22.96 -0.18 0.50
CA GLU A 52 -24.28 -0.65 0.10
C GLU A 52 -24.90 -1.52 1.20
N VAL A 53 -24.14 -2.50 1.72
CA VAL A 53 -24.59 -3.35 2.83
C VAL A 53 -24.79 -2.55 4.12
N ALA A 54 -23.94 -1.57 4.42
CA ALA A 54 -24.06 -0.69 5.59
C ALA A 54 -25.25 0.29 5.51
N ARG A 55 -25.85 0.43 4.33
CA ARG A 55 -27.07 1.22 4.13
C ARG A 55 -28.33 0.39 4.42
N GLU A 56 -28.21 -0.92 4.32
CA GLU A 56 -29.32 -1.88 4.45
C GLU A 56 -29.31 -2.66 5.78
N ALA A 57 -28.12 -2.90 6.34
CA ALA A 57 -27.91 -3.28 7.73
C ALA A 57 -27.26 -2.08 8.44
N GLU A 58 -27.69 -1.73 9.67
CA GLU A 58 -27.10 -0.67 10.51
C GLU A 58 -25.62 -0.98 10.90
N LEU A 59 -24.70 -1.06 9.93
CA LEU A 59 -23.29 -1.39 10.14
C LEU A 59 -22.46 -0.17 10.58
N ASP A 60 -23.07 0.77 11.31
CA ASP A 60 -22.38 1.93 11.87
C ASP A 60 -21.31 1.48 12.89
N ASP A 61 -21.54 0.35 13.57
CA ASP A 61 -20.63 -0.24 14.54
C ASP A 61 -19.35 -0.82 13.90
N ILE A 62 -19.46 -1.50 12.75
CA ILE A 62 -18.29 -2.05 12.03
C ILE A 62 -17.45 -0.91 11.44
N ARG A 63 -18.10 0.14 10.91
CA ARG A 63 -17.39 1.36 10.45
C ARG A 63 -16.65 2.05 11.60
N ARG A 64 -17.23 2.10 12.81
CA ARG A 64 -16.56 2.66 14.00
C ARG A 64 -15.37 1.81 14.44
N GLU A 65 -15.49 0.49 14.39
CA GLU A 65 -14.42 -0.43 14.77
C GLU A 65 -13.25 -0.42 13.77
N ALA A 66 -13.55 -0.42 12.47
CA ALA A 66 -12.54 -0.25 11.42
C ALA A 66 -11.82 1.10 11.51
N ASN A 67 -12.55 2.20 11.75
CA ASN A 67 -11.95 3.52 11.99
C ASN A 67 -11.13 3.58 13.28
N LYS A 68 -11.51 2.86 14.33
CA LYS A 68 -10.71 2.75 15.56
C LYS A 68 -9.38 2.04 15.28
N ILE A 69 -9.40 0.95 14.51
CA ILE A 69 -8.21 0.18 14.16
C ILE A 69 -7.30 1.00 13.23
N ALA A 70 -7.85 1.70 12.24
CA ALA A 70 -7.09 2.56 11.34
C ALA A 70 -6.42 3.75 12.07
N ASN A 71 -7.02 4.24 13.16
CA ASN A 71 -6.48 5.33 13.96
C ASN A 71 -5.61 4.86 15.16
N TYR A 72 -5.51 3.56 15.44
CA TYR A 72 -4.75 3.09 16.60
C TYR A 72 -3.23 3.00 16.36
N ASP A 73 -2.77 3.10 15.11
CA ASP A 73 -1.41 2.67 14.76
C ASP A 73 -0.53 3.72 14.03
N VAL A 74 -0.94 5.00 13.99
CA VAL A 74 -0.20 6.03 13.23
C VAL A 74 0.28 7.22 14.07
N THR A 75 -0.26 7.44 15.27
CA THR A 75 0.05 8.65 16.07
C THR A 75 0.68 8.35 17.42
N LYS A 76 1.00 7.08 17.74
CA LYS A 76 1.51 6.72 19.07
C LYS A 76 3.02 6.62 19.21
N ASP A 77 3.79 6.60 18.11
CA ASP A 77 5.25 6.45 18.15
C ASP A 77 5.99 7.38 17.15
N ILE A 78 5.62 8.66 17.08
CA ILE A 78 6.48 9.73 16.54
C ILE A 78 6.49 10.94 17.47
#